data_AF-A0A7J4AB56-F1
#
_entry.id   AF-A0A7J4AB56-F1
#
_cell.length_a   1.000
_cell.length_b   1.000
_cell.length_c   1.000
_cell.angle_alpha   90.00
_cell.angle_beta   90.00
_cell.angle_gamma   90.00
#
_symmetry.space_group_name_H-M   'P 1'
#
loop_
_entity.id
_entity.type
_entity.pdbx_description
1 polymer ?
#
loop_
_entity_poly.entity_id
_entity_poly.type
_entity_poly.pdbx_seq_one_letter_code
_entity_poly.pdbx_strand_id
1 'polypeptide(L)' 'DIKRFISQIFYPAKISSLTQVWLPEGSYEYNIKINKEEALKLNIDIKEIEKVISKFLSTNVRITID' A
#
# COMPACT_ATOMS: atom_id res chain seq x y z
N ASP A 1 8.27 -12.08 -1.69
CA ASP A 1 7.81 -11.28 -2.84
C ASP A 1 6.79 -10.24 -2.36
N ILE A 2 7.24 -9.02 -2.06
CA ILE A 2 6.42 -7.98 -1.43
C ILE A 2 5.27 -7.54 -2.34
N LYS A 3 5.53 -7.47 -3.65
CA LYS A 3 4.56 -7.05 -4.66
C LYS A 3 3.37 -8.00 -4.71
N ARG A 4 3.62 -9.32 -4.71
CA ARG A 4 2.56 -10.33 -4.70
C ARG A 4 1.74 -10.29 -3.41
N PHE A 5 2.37 -10.08 -2.25
CA PHE A 5 1.67 -9.92 -0.98
C PHE A 5 0.72 -8.72 -1.01
N ILE A 6 1.22 -7.54 -1.42
CA ILE A 6 0.38 -6.34 -1.54
C ILE A 6 -0.76 -6.57 -2.53
N SER A 7 -0.51 -7.16 -3.71
CA SER A 7 -1.58 -7.47 -4.66
C SER A 7 -2.66 -8.41 -4.11
N GLN A 8 -2.32 -9.32 -3.19
CA GLN A 8 -3.29 -10.19 -2.54
C GLN A 8 -4.14 -9.45 -1.51
N ILE A 9 -3.54 -8.56 -0.72
CA ILE A 9 -4.27 -7.75 0.27
C ILE A 9 -5.28 -6.82 -0.42
N PHE A 10 -4.93 -6.28 -1.57
CA PHE A 10 -5.78 -5.37 -2.32
C PHE A 10 -6.82 -6.08 -3.19
N TYR A 11 -6.84 -7.41 -3.28
CA TYR A 11 -7.81 -8.14 -4.11
C TYR A 11 -9.27 -7.82 -3.69
N PRO A 12 -10.18 -7.49 -4.62
CA PRO A 12 -10.08 -7.57 -6.08
C PRO A 12 -9.53 -6.32 -6.79
N ALA A 13 -9.17 -5.28 -6.05
CA ALA A 13 -8.59 -4.05 -6.59
C ALA A 13 -7.14 -4.24 -7.05
N LYS A 14 -6.76 -3.52 -8.10
CA LYS A 14 -5.40 -3.48 -8.62
C LYS A 14 -4.69 -2.23 -8.12
N ILE A 15 -3.47 -2.41 -7.62
CA ILE A 15 -2.56 -1.31 -7.33
C ILE A 15 -1.94 -0.79 -8.63
N SER A 16 -1.85 0.53 -8.75
CA SER A 16 -1.22 1.21 -9.89
C SER A 16 0.30 1.16 -9.79
N SER A 17 0.85 1.32 -8.59
CA SER A 17 2.30 1.24 -8.34
C SER A 17 2.63 0.81 -6.92
N LEU A 18 3.81 0.22 -6.76
CA LEU A 18 4.46 -0.05 -5.48
C LEU A 18 5.92 0.39 -5.60
N THR A 19 6.31 1.40 -4.83
CA THR A 19 7.67 1.95 -4.83
C THR A 19 8.24 1.91 -3.41
N GLN A 20 9.49 1.50 -3.28
CA GLN A 20 10.24 1.66 -2.03
C GLN A 20 11.04 2.95 -2.08
N VAL A 21 10.81 3.84 -1.12
CA VAL A 21 11.49 5.12 -1.00
C VAL A 21 12.43 5.06 0.19
N TRP A 22 13.71 5.36 -0.04
CA TRP A 22 14.69 5.49 1.04
C TRP A 22 14.64 6.90 1.60
N LEU A 23 14.50 6.99 2.91
CA LEU A 23 14.47 8.23 3.65
C LEU A 23 15.91 8.61 4.05
N PRO A 24 16.22 9.92 4.22
CA PRO A 24 17.58 10.40 4.48
C PRO A 24 18.16 9.88 5.79
N GLU A 25 17.33 9.49 6.76
CA GLU A 25 17.76 8.85 8.00
C GLU A 25 18.14 7.36 7.85
N GLY A 26 18.09 6.81 6.63
CA GLY A 26 18.44 5.41 6.34
C GLY A 26 17.29 4.42 6.50
N SER A 27 16.10 4.89 6.89
CA SER A 27 14.87 4.10 6.90
C SER A 27 14.26 4.03 5.49
N TYR A 28 13.23 3.20 5.29
CA TYR A 28 12.49 3.15 4.03
C TYR A 28 10.99 3.08 4.25
N GLU A 29 10.25 3.58 3.26
CA GLU A 29 8.80 3.57 3.22
C GLU A 29 8.31 2.92 1.92
N TYR A 30 7.25 2.12 2.01
CA TYR A 30 6.53 1.65 0.82
C TYR A 30 5.43 2.64 0.43
N ASN A 31 5.53 3.20 -0.76
CA ASN A 31 4.51 4.03 -1.37
C ASN A 31 3.68 3.19 -2.33
N ILE A 32 2.38 3.08 -2.04
CA ILE A 32 1.41 2.34 -2.84
C ILE A 32 0.46 3.34 -3.49
N LYS A 33 0.31 3.24 -4.81
CA LYS A 33 -0.67 4.04 -5.55
C LYS A 33 -1.83 3.18 -5.99
N ILE A 34 -3.04 3.69 -5.85
CA ILE A 34 -4.26 3.05 -6.32
C ILE A 34 -5.13 4.09 -7.03
N ASN A 35 -5.73 3.71 -8.15
CA ASN A 35 -6.69 4.59 -8.83
C ASN A 35 -7.98 4.67 -8.01
N LYS A 36 -8.66 5.81 -8.03
CA LYS A 36 -9.94 6.00 -7.34
C LYS A 36 -10.98 4.92 -7.64
N GLU A 37 -11.10 4.49 -8.90
CA GLU A 37 -12.03 3.42 -9.31
C GLU A 37 -11.71 2.07 -8.67
N GLU A 38 -10.42 1.77 -8.50
CA GLU A 38 -9.96 0.55 -7.85
C GLU A 38 -10.13 0.64 -6.33
N ALA A 39 -9.88 1.82 -5.74
CA ALA A 39 -10.13 2.08 -4.32
C ALA A 39 -11.60 1.89 -3.95
N LEU A 40 -12.54 2.25 -4.83
CA LEU A 40 -13.97 2.02 -4.62
C LEU A 40 -14.37 0.53 -4.59
N LYS A 41 -13.55 -0.36 -5.16
CA LYS A 41 -13.76 -1.81 -5.09
C LYS A 41 -13.37 -2.37 -3.73
N LEU A 42 -12.57 -1.63 -2.95
CA LEU A 42 -12.22 -2.00 -1.59
C LEU A 42 -13.37 -1.61 -0.67
N ASN A 43 -13.96 -2.60 -0.01
CA ASN A 43 -14.99 -2.38 1.03
C ASN A 43 -14.38 -1.99 2.39
N ILE A 44 -13.11 -1.56 2.42
CA ILE A 44 -12.35 -1.27 3.62
C ILE A 44 -11.71 0.10 3.45
N ASP A 45 -11.72 0.90 4.53
CA ASP A 45 -11.05 2.19 4.54
C ASP A 45 -9.55 2.04 4.29
N ILE A 46 -9.02 2.87 3.38
CA ILE A 46 -7.62 2.79 2.99
C ILE A 46 -6.67 3.02 4.17
N LYS A 47 -7.04 3.83 5.17
CA LYS A 47 -6.21 4.03 6.36
C LYS A 47 -6.15 2.78 7.23
N GLU A 48 -7.22 1.99 7.27
CA GLU A 48 -7.20 0.71 7.99
C GLU A 48 -6.28 -0.29 7.27
N ILE A 49 -6.34 -0.36 5.93
CA ILE A 49 -5.43 -1.17 5.12
C ILE A 49 -3.98 -0.73 5.36
N GLU A 50 -3.70 0.58 5.35
CA GLU A 50 -2.38 1.15 5.60
C GLU A 50 -1.82 0.72 6.96
N LYS A 51 -2.62 0.81 8.02
CA LYS A 51 -2.22 0.38 9.37
C LYS A 51 -1.92 -1.11 9.42
N VAL A 52 -2.78 -1.95 8.83
CA VAL A 52 -2.60 -3.40 8.84
C VAL A 52 -1.30 -3.79 8.13
N ILE A 53 -1.06 -3.23 6.94
CA ILE A 53 0.14 -3.52 6.17
C ILE A 53 1.39 -2.99 6.88
N SER A 54 1.34 -1.76 7.41
CA SER A 54 2.46 -1.17 8.16
C SER A 54 2.84 -2.02 9.38
N LYS A 55 1.84 -2.51 10.12
CA LYS A 55 2.06 -3.38 11.28
C LYS A 55 2.61 -4.75 10.89
N PHE A 56 2.14 -5.31 9.77
CA PHE A 56 2.60 -6.61 9.29
C PHE A 56 4.04 -6.56 8.78
N LEU A 57 4.40 -5.49 8.05
CA LEU A 57 5.73 -5.31 7.48
C LEU A 57 6.73 -4.71 8.47
N SER A 58 6.27 -4.16 9.59
CA SER A 58 7.10 -3.38 10.53
C SER A 58 7.84 -2.22 9.84
N THR A 59 7.22 -1.64 8.82
CA THR A 59 7.75 -0.54 8.01
C THR A 59 6.66 0.49 7.79
N ASN A 60 7.04 1.74 7.48
CA ASN A 60 6.06 2.73 7.05
C ASN A 60 5.49 2.36 5.68
N VAL A 61 4.18 2.49 5.56
CA VAL A 61 3.45 2.33 4.29
C VAL A 61 2.56 3.55 4.12
N ARG A 62 2.58 4.11 2.91
CA ARG A 62 1.70 5.20 2.52
C ARG A 62 0.89 4.81 1.31
N ILE A 63 -0.43 4.92 1.40
CA ILE A 63 -1.35 4.64 0.30
C ILE A 63 -1.93 5.95 -0.23
N THR A 64 -1.71 6.22 -1.52
CA THR A 64 -2.23 7.40 -2.21
C THR A 64 -3.26 6.99 -3.25
N ILE A 65 -4.41 7.69 -3.25
CA ILE A 65 -5.44 7.56 -4.26
C ILE A 65 -5.18 8.60 -5.36
N ASP A 66 -4.92 8.13 -6.58
CA ASP A 66 -4.89 8.95 -7.80
C ASP A 66 -6.29 9.06 -8.44
#